data_AF-A0A832GRN4-F1
#
_entry.id   AF-A0A832GRN4-F1
#
_cell.length_a   1.000
_cell.length_b   1.000
_cell.length_c   1.000
_cell.angle_alpha   90.00
_cell.angle_beta   90.00
_cell.angle_gamma   90.00
#
_symmetry.space_group_name_H-M   'P 1'
#
loop_
_entity.id
_entity.type
_entity.pdbx_description
1 polymer ?
#
loop_
_entity_poly.entity_id
_entity_poly.type
_entity_poly.pdbx_seq_one_letter_code
_entity_poly.pdbx_strand_id
1 'polypeptide(L)' 'MEFVIERSFVIPLNAEIALLAAEVKQKYKLHIVDAIIYATAQYKNLTLVTGDQHFKDLPNVEMI' A
#
# COMPACT_ATOMS: atom_id res chain seq x y z
N MET A 1 6.81 -1.91 -19.49
CA MET A 1 5.73 -2.30 -18.55
C MET A 1 5.53 -3.80 -18.51
N GLU A 2 5.47 -4.50 -19.66
CA GLU A 2 5.41 -5.97 -19.72
C GLU A 2 6.41 -6.67 -18.80
N PHE A 3 7.71 -6.35 -18.93
CA PHE A 3 8.75 -6.93 -18.07
C PHE A 3 8.50 -6.77 -16.56
N VAL A 4 7.99 -5.61 -16.13
CA VAL A 4 7.72 -5.33 -14.71
C VAL A 4 6.57 -6.21 -14.22
N ILE A 5 5.52 -6.36 -15.04
CA ILE A 5 4.36 -7.19 -14.70
C ILE A 5 4.75 -8.67 -14.69
N GLU A 6 5.49 -9.15 -15.70
CA GLU A 6 5.93 -10.55 -15.82
C GLU A 6 6.82 -11.01 -14.66
N ARG A 7 7.58 -10.09 -14.06
CA ARG A 7 8.50 -10.38 -12.95
C ARG A 7 7.94 -10.00 -11.57
N SER A 8 6.67 -9.66 -11.48
CA SER A 8 6.02 -9.25 -10.24
C SER A 8 4.77 -10.07 -9.96
N PHE A 9 4.40 -10.14 -8.69
CA PHE A 9 3.06 -10.59 -8.32
C PHE A 9 2.09 -9.41 -8.40
N VAL A 10 1.08 -9.53 -9.25
CA VAL A 10 0.01 -8.52 -9.34
C VAL A 10 -1.07 -8.86 -8.33
N ILE A 11 -1.26 -7.99 -7.34
CA ILE A 11 -2.31 -8.15 -6.33
C ILE A 11 -3.53 -7.33 -6.77
N PRO A 12 -4.69 -7.98 -7.07
CA PRO A 12 -5.89 -7.24 -7.42
C PRO A 12 -6.48 -6.55 -6.17
N LEU A 13 -7.08 -5.38 -6.38
CA LEU A 13 -7.91 -4.73 -5.36
C LEU A 13 -9.20 -5.55 -5.16
N ASN A 14 -9.46 -5.96 -3.92
CA ASN A 14 -10.69 -6.63 -3.50
C ASN A 14 -11.42 -5.83 -2.41
N ALA A 15 -12.58 -6.32 -1.97
CA ALA A 15 -13.40 -5.65 -0.98
C ALA A 15 -12.70 -5.50 0.37
N GLU A 16 -11.94 -6.52 0.79
CA GLU A 16 -11.20 -6.53 2.05
C GLU A 16 -10.12 -5.46 2.08
N ILE A 17 -9.33 -5.34 1.00
CA ILE A 17 -8.32 -4.30 0.85
C ILE A 17 -8.99 -2.92 0.80
N ALA A 18 -10.11 -2.78 0.09
CA ALA A 18 -10.82 -1.50 -0.02
C ALA A 18 -11.38 -1.02 1.33
N LEU A 19 -11.95 -1.92 2.14
CA LEU A 19 -12.41 -1.60 3.49
C LEU A 19 -11.25 -1.22 4.41
N LEU A 20 -10.16 -2.00 4.39
CA LEU A 20 -8.96 -1.68 5.15
C LEU A 20 -8.35 -0.33 4.72
N ALA A 21 -8.36 -0.02 3.43
CA ALA A 21 -7.89 1.26 2.91
C ALA A 21 -8.72 2.43 3.44
N ALA A 22 -10.04 2.28 3.60
CA ALA A 22 -10.89 3.31 4.20
C ALA A 22 -10.51 3.58 5.67
N GLU A 23 -10.24 2.52 6.44
CA GLU A 23 -9.78 2.62 7.84
C GLU A 23 -8.40 3.28 7.94
N VAL A 24 -7.43 2.79 7.15
CA VAL A 24 -6.06 3.34 7.04
C VAL A 24 -6.10 4.81 6.66
N LYS A 25 -6.91 5.18 5.66
CA LYS A 25 -7.11 6.56 5.22
C LYS A 25 -7.55 7.44 6.38
N GLN A 26 -8.54 7.00 7.15
CA GLN A 26 -9.04 7.79 8.28
C GLN A 26 -8.01 7.91 9.40
N LYS A 27 -7.28 6.81 9.69
CA LYS A 27 -6.28 6.70 10.74
C LYS A 27 -5.04 7.55 10.47
N TYR A 28 -4.48 7.44 9.27
CA TYR A 28 -3.21 8.07 8.89
C TYR A 28 -3.38 9.31 8.00
N LYS A 29 -4.61 9.71 7.71
CA LYS A 29 -4.96 10.88 6.87
C LYS A 29 -4.39 10.85 5.45
N LEU A 30 -4.11 9.65 4.94
CA LEU A 30 -3.59 9.44 3.58
C LEU A 30 -4.60 9.83 2.49
N HIS A 31 -4.09 10.13 1.29
CA HIS A 31 -4.93 10.14 0.09
C HIS A 31 -5.45 8.72 -0.19
N ILE A 32 -6.56 8.60 -0.92
CA ILE A 32 -7.23 7.29 -1.06
C ILE A 32 -6.36 6.26 -1.78
N VAL A 33 -5.59 6.68 -2.79
CA VAL A 33 -4.68 5.79 -3.53
C VAL A 33 -3.54 5.32 -2.63
N ASP A 34 -2.94 6.23 -1.86
CA ASP A 34 -1.89 5.89 -0.89
C ASP A 34 -2.38 4.90 0.17
N ALA A 35 -3.61 5.14 0.67
CA ALA A 35 -4.24 4.24 1.62
C ALA A 35 -4.48 2.84 1.03
N ILE A 36 -4.86 2.72 -0.25
CA ILE A 36 -5.01 1.43 -0.95
C ILE A 36 -3.66 0.71 -1.05
N ILE A 37 -2.59 1.42 -1.42
CA ILE A 37 -1.24 0.84 -1.53
C ILE A 37 -0.79 0.32 -0.16
N TYR A 38 -0.87 1.17 0.87
CA TYR A 38 -0.47 0.79 2.23
C TYR A 38 -1.34 -0.35 2.78
N ALA A 39 -2.66 -0.29 2.63
CA ALA A 39 -3.57 -1.36 3.05
C ALA A 39 -3.27 -2.69 2.34
N THR A 40 -2.92 -2.66 1.05
CA THR A 40 -2.55 -3.87 0.31
C THR A 40 -1.31 -4.52 0.91
N ALA A 41 -0.28 -3.72 1.24
CA ALA A 41 0.94 -4.21 1.90
C ALA A 41 0.62 -4.81 3.28
N GLN A 42 -0.16 -4.12 4.11
CA GLN A 42 -0.54 -4.63 5.44
C GLN A 42 -1.41 -5.90 5.35
N TYR A 43 -2.39 -5.93 4.44
CA TYR A 43 -3.26 -7.10 4.24
C TYR A 43 -2.48 -8.35 3.82
N LYS A 44 -1.40 -8.17 3.06
CA LYS A 44 -0.49 -9.26 2.65
C LYS A 44 0.67 -9.48 3.62
N ASN A 45 0.75 -8.72 4.71
CA ASN A 45 1.85 -8.73 5.67
C ASN A 45 3.22 -8.52 5.00
N LEU A 46 3.30 -7.53 4.11
CA LEU A 46 4.50 -7.14 3.36
C LEU A 46 4.99 -5.75 3.82
N THR A 47 6.30 -5.51 3.68
CA THR A 47 6.89 -4.17 3.81
C THR A 47 6.56 -3.33 2.58
N LEU A 48 6.10 -2.09 2.78
CA LEU A 48 5.95 -1.12 1.70
C LEU A 48 7.27 -0.36 1.49
N VAL A 49 7.92 -0.56 0.35
CA VAL A 49 9.14 0.18 -0.03
C VAL A 49 8.75 1.36 -0.92
N THR A 50 9.12 2.59 -0.53
CA THR A 50 8.74 3.81 -1.29
C THR A 50 9.68 4.97 -1.01
N GLY A 51 9.84 5.87 -1.99
CA GLY A 51 10.49 7.17 -1.79
C GLY A 51 9.50 8.30 -1.44
N ASP A 52 8.20 8.00 -1.40
CA ASP A 52 7.15 9.00 -1.13
C ASP A 52 7.03 9.31 0.37
N GLN A 53 7.27 10.57 0.72
CA GLN A 53 7.26 11.06 2.10
C GLN A 53 5.89 10.99 2.77
N HIS A 54 4.79 10.81 2.03
CA HIS A 54 3.47 10.60 2.62
C HIS A 54 3.39 9.36 3.53
N PHE A 55 4.28 8.38 3.33
CA PHE A 55 4.35 7.15 4.12
C PHE A 55 5.41 7.18 5.21
N LYS A 56 6.12 8.31 5.36
CA LYS A 56 7.18 8.44 6.34
C LYS A 56 6.64 8.15 7.75
N ASP A 57 7.42 7.41 8.53
CA ASP A 57 7.13 7.04 9.92
C ASP A 57 5.92 6.09 10.09
N LEU A 58 5.31 5.61 8.99
CA LEU A 58 4.29 4.58 9.08
C LEU A 58 4.91 3.20 9.37
N PRO A 59 4.22 2.35 10.16
CA PRO A 59 4.69 1.00 10.45
C PRO A 59 4.92 0.16 9.20
N ASN A 60 5.99 -0.65 9.20
CA ASN A 60 6.36 -1.55 8.08
C ASN A 60 6.51 -0.83 6.73
N VAL A 61 7.04 0.40 6.77
CA VAL A 61 7.47 1.15 5.58
C VAL A 61 8.99 1.28 5.58
N GLU A 62 9.59 1.00 4.45
CA GLU A 62 11.02 1.23 4.19
C GLU A 62 11.17 2.39 3.19
N MET A 63 11.85 3.44 3.62
CA MET A 63 12.08 4.63 2.80
C MET A 63 13.35 4.47 1.97
N ILE A 64 13.29 4.77 0.67
CA ILE A 64 14.43 4.72 -0.27
C ILE A 64 14.67 6.05 -0.98
#